data_AF-A0A1M7FJ12-F1
#
_entry.id   AF-A0A1M7FJ12-F1
#
_cell.length_a   1.000
_cell.length_b   1.000
_cell.length_c   1.000
_cell.angle_alpha   90.00
_cell.angle_beta   90.00
_cell.angle_gamma   90.00
#
_symmetry.space_group_name_H-M   'P 1'
#
loop_
_entity.id
_entity.type
_entity.pdbx_description
1 polymer ?
#
loop_
_entity_poly.entity_id
_entity_poly.type
_entity_poly.pdbx_seq_one_letter_code
_entity_poly.pdbx_strand_id
1 'polypeptide(L)' 'MLSETEAYRAMYIYLRKLYELTASDDLAGFLGGMALLEDGKPTDPAVWADWISSLEEAKADKL' A
#
# COMPACT_ATOMS: atom_id res chain seq x y z
N MET A 1 -13.68 7.50 -9.39
CA MET A 1 -12.52 6.63 -9.63
C MET A 1 -11.37 7.25 -8.86
N LEU A 2 -10.68 6.48 -8.01
CA LEU A 2 -9.48 6.97 -7.32
C LEU A 2 -8.29 6.92 -8.29
N SER A 3 -7.37 7.86 -8.17
CA SER A 3 -6.04 7.73 -8.79
C SER A 3 -5.23 6.61 -8.12
N GLU A 4 -4.17 6.16 -8.79
CA GLU A 4 -3.28 5.11 -8.29
C GLU A 4 -2.69 5.47 -6.91
N THR A 5 -2.33 6.74 -6.72
CA THR A 5 -1.80 7.28 -5.46
C THR A 5 -2.87 7.40 -4.37
N GLU A 6 -4.09 7.83 -4.71
CA GLU A 6 -5.19 7.89 -3.74
C GLU A 6 -5.61 6.50 -3.27
N ALA A 7 -5.65 5.53 -4.19
CA ALA A 7 -5.94 4.14 -3.87
C ALA A 7 -4.84 3.52 -2.99
N TYR A 8 -3.57 3.79 -3.30
CA TYR A 8 -2.43 3.36 -2.47
C TYR A 8 -2.54 3.94 -1.05
N ARG A 9 -2.80 5.26 -0.94
CA ARG A 9 -2.95 5.93 0.35
C ARG A 9 -4.10 5.35 1.16
N ALA A 10 -5.23 5.05 0.53
CA ALA A 10 -6.38 4.43 1.19
C ALA A 10 -6.02 3.03 1.74
N MET A 11 -5.33 2.21 0.95
CA MET A 11 -4.85 0.89 1.34
C MET A 11 -3.84 0.99 2.50
N TYR A 12 -2.85 1.89 2.42
CA TYR A 12 -1.86 2.09 3.47
C TYR A 12 -2.51 2.53 4.81
N ILE A 13 -3.48 3.46 4.75
CA ILE A 13 -4.25 3.88 5.94
C ILE A 13 -5.00 2.69 6.55
N TYR A 14 -5.59 1.82 5.72
CA TYR A 14 -6.29 0.65 6.21
C TYR A 14 -5.35 -0.34 6.92
N LEU A 15 -4.20 -0.66 6.33
CA LEU A 15 -3.21 -1.55 6.95
C LEU A 15 -2.64 -0.97 8.24
N ARG A 16 -2.44 0.36 8.30
CA ARG A 16 -2.06 1.05 9.53
C ARG A 16 -3.08 0.86 10.66
N LYS A 17 -4.38 0.97 10.36
CA LYS A 17 -5.45 0.70 11.34
C LYS A 17 -5.44 -0.76 11.80
N LEU A 18 -5.15 -1.70 10.89
CA LEU A 18 -5.01 -3.11 11.24
C LEU A 18 -3.82 -3.35 12.17
N TYR A 19 -2.68 -2.69 11.93
CA TYR A 19 -1.55 -2.73 12.85
C TYR A 19 -1.90 -2.17 14.22
N GLU A 20 -2.57 -1.02 14.28
CA GLU A 20 -3.03 -0.42 15.54
C GLU A 20 -3.95 -1.34 16.34
N LEU A 21 -4.72 -2.21 15.67
CA LEU A 21 -5.59 -3.19 16.31
C LEU A 21 -4.86 -4.46 16.78
N THR A 22 -3.85 -4.90 16.02
CA THR A 22 -3.23 -6.23 16.19
C THR A 22 -1.87 -6.19 16.87
N ALA A 23 -1.18 -5.05 16.83
CA ALA A 23 0.23 -4.89 17.21
C ALA A 23 1.14 -5.95 16.57
N SER A 24 0.82 -6.39 15.35
CA SER A 24 1.59 -7.42 14.64
C SER A 24 2.95 -6.88 14.20
N ASP A 25 4.03 -7.48 14.71
CA ASP A 25 5.41 -7.11 14.35
C ASP A 25 5.71 -7.34 12.86
N ASP A 26 5.17 -8.42 12.28
CA ASP A 26 5.31 -8.70 10.85
C ASP A 26 4.67 -7.59 10.01
N LEU A 27 3.50 -7.12 10.44
CA LEU A 27 2.81 -6.01 9.78
C LEU A 27 3.55 -4.68 9.99
N ALA A 28 4.18 -4.46 11.15
CA ALA A 28 5.02 -3.29 11.41
C ALA A 28 6.20 -3.23 10.45
N GLY A 29 6.91 -4.35 10.26
CA GLY A 29 8.02 -4.47 9.33
C GLY A 29 7.59 -4.18 7.88
N PHE A 30 6.46 -4.76 7.46
CA PHE A 30 5.90 -4.52 6.13
C PHE A 30 5.51 -3.05 5.91
N LEU A 31 4.81 -2.44 6.86
CA LEU A 31 4.42 -1.03 6.80
C LEU A 31 5.62 -0.07 6.70
N GLY A 32 6.77 -0.44 7.25
CA GLY A 32 8.00 0.34 7.15
C GLY A 32 8.47 0.57 5.71
N GLY A 33 8.39 -0.47 4.85
CA GLY A 33 8.72 -0.35 3.42
C GLY A 33 7.64 0.36 2.60
N MET A 34 6.42 0.40 3.11
CA MET A 34 5.27 1.04 2.46
C MET A 34 5.11 2.52 2.81
N ALA A 35 5.88 3.02 3.77
CA ALA A 35 5.74 4.35 4.32
C ALA A 35 5.81 5.42 3.22
N LEU A 36 4.92 6.42 3.30
CA LEU A 36 4.79 7.45 2.29
C LEU A 36 5.88 8.53 2.41
N LEU A 37 6.50 8.86 1.28
CA LEU A 37 7.30 10.07 1.10
C LEU A 37 6.39 11.29 0.86
N GLU A 38 7.00 12.49 0.80
CA GLU A 38 6.28 13.75 0.58
C GLU A 38 5.52 13.79 -0.75
N ASP A 39 5.97 13.03 -1.75
CA ASP A 39 5.33 12.91 -3.07
C ASP A 39 4.16 11.91 -3.10
N GLY A 40 3.87 11.24 -1.98
CA GLY A 40 2.80 10.26 -1.85
C GLY A 40 3.11 8.87 -2.40
N LYS A 41 4.38 8.57 -2.73
CA LYS A 41 4.85 7.23 -3.09
C LYS A 41 5.52 6.53 -1.90
N PRO A 42 5.64 5.19 -1.91
CA PRO A 42 6.38 4.46 -0.88
C PRO A 42 7.87 4.81 -0.89
N THR A 43 8.50 4.67 0.28
CA THR A 43 9.94 4.77 0.50
C THR A 43 10.72 3.73 -0.30
N ASP A 44 10.16 2.53 -0.49
CA ASP A 44 10.71 1.49 -1.35
C ASP A 44 10.09 1.54 -2.77
N PRO A 45 10.89 1.81 -3.83
CA PRO A 45 10.40 1.81 -5.21
C PRO A 45 9.83 0.47 -5.67
N ALA A 46 10.27 -0.66 -5.10
CA ALA A 46 9.75 -1.98 -5.45
C ALA A 46 8.27 -2.12 -5.03
N VAL A 47 7.91 -1.58 -3.87
CA VAL A 47 6.52 -1.55 -3.37
C VAL A 47 5.62 -0.78 -4.33
N TRP A 48 6.12 0.29 -4.95
CA TRP A 48 5.34 1.02 -5.95
C TRP A 48 5.10 0.20 -7.22
N ALA A 49 6.11 -0.51 -7.70
CA ALA A 49 5.97 -1.38 -8.88
C ALA A 49 4.96 -2.51 -8.62
N ASP A 50 5.04 -3.17 -7.46
CA ASP A 50 4.11 -4.23 -7.06
C ASP A 50 2.67 -3.71 -6.94
N TRP A 51 2.51 -2.49 -6.43
CA TRP A 51 1.20 -1.82 -6.35
C TRP A 51 0.58 -1.57 -7.73
N ILE A 52 1.37 -1.04 -8.68
CA ILE A 52 0.88 -0.82 -10.04
C ILE A 52 0.48 -2.14 -10.70
N SER A 53 1.27 -3.20 -10.55
CA SER A 53 0.91 -4.55 -11.05
C SER A 53 -0.41 -5.04 -10.45
N SER A 54 -0.59 -4.86 -9.13
CA SER A 54 -1.83 -5.22 -8.43
C SER A 54 -3.05 -4.48 -8.97
N LEU A 55 -2.91 -3.19 -9.32
CA LEU A 55 -3.99 -2.41 -9.91
C LEU A 55 -4.34 -2.86 -11.33
N GLU A 56 -3.35 -3.26 -12.13
CA GLU A 56 -3.56 -3.83 -13.47
C GLU A 56 -4.30 -5.16 -13.39
N GLU A 57 -3.91 -6.03 -12.46
CA GLU A 57 -4.59 -7.32 -12.22
C GLU A 57 -6.03 -7.12 -11.75
N ALA A 58 -6.27 -6.20 -10.82
CA ALA A 58 -7.61 -5.88 -10.33
C ALA A 58 -8.53 -5.33 -11.43
N LYS A 59 -8.00 -4.48 -12.34
CA LYS A 59 -8.75 -3.97 -13.49
C LYS A 59 -9.05 -5.04 -14.54
N ALA A 60 -8.24 -6.08 -14.60
CA ALA A 60 -8.42 -7.20 -15.50
C ALA A 60 -9.44 -8.25 -14.98
N ASP A 61 -10.10 -8.00 -13.83
CA ASP A 61 -11.00 -8.94 -13.14
C ASP A 61 -10.36 -10.32 -12.91
N LYS A 62 -9.05 -10.37 -12.65
CA LYS A 62 -8.29 -11.61 -12.37
C LYS A 62 -8.25 -11.98 -10.89
N LEU A 63 -9.33 -11.70 -10.15
CA LEU A 63 -9.46 -11.98 -8.72
C LEU A 63 -10.50 -13.06 -8.44
#